data_AF-A0A7C7D023-F1
#
_entry.id   AF-A0A7C7D023-F1
#
_cell.length_a   1.000
_cell.length_b   1.000
_cell.length_c   1.000
_cell.angle_alpha   90.00
_cell.angle_beta   90.00
_cell.angle_gamma   90.00
#
_symmetry.space_group_name_H-M   'P 1'
#
loop_
_entity.id
_entity.type
_entity.pdbx_description
1 polymer ?
#
loop_
_entity_poly.entity_id
_entity_poly.type
_entity_poly.pdbx_seq_one_letter_code
_entity_poly.pdbx_strand_id
1 'polypeptide(L)' 'SPFDMMKQFGISFRTAGENIAGNRTVEGAFKAWMNSEGHRKNILNGNFNYTGIGIVESSTYGKILVQQFIGR' A
#
# COMPACT_ATOMS: atom_id res chain seq x y z
N SER A 1 -3.76 4.62 13.03
CA SER A 1 -3.87 4.13 11.64
C SER A 1 -2.54 4.35 10.91
N PRO A 2 -2.29 3.71 9.75
CA PRO A 2 -1.13 4.00 8.92
C PRO A 2 -1.02 5.50 8.55
N PHE A 3 -2.16 6.19 8.46
CA PHE A 3 -2.24 7.61 8.16
C PHE A 3 -1.81 8.51 9.34
N ASP A 4 -2.04 8.07 10.57
CA ASP A 4 -1.54 8.77 11.76
C ASP A 4 -0.02 8.64 11.87
N MET A 5 0.51 7.47 11.54
CA MET A 5 1.95 7.23 11.46
C MET A 5 2.61 8.14 10.40
N MET A 6 2.03 8.24 9.19
CA MET A 6 2.49 9.19 8.18
C MET A 6 2.53 10.63 8.69
N LYS A 7 1.48 11.08 9.41
CA LYS A 7 1.45 12.42 10.02
C LYS A 7 2.54 12.61 11.07
N GLN A 8 2.80 11.60 11.91
CA GLN A 8 3.87 11.64 12.92
C GLN A 8 5.26 11.80 12.29
N PHE A 9 5.47 11.21 11.10
CA PHE A 9 6.70 11.37 10.31
C PHE A 9 6.71 12.61 9.42
N GLY A 10 5.79 13.56 9.62
CA GLY A 10 5.77 14.83 8.90
C GLY A 10 5.25 14.75 7.46
N ILE A 11 4.58 13.67 7.08
CA ILE A 11 3.97 13.52 5.76
C ILE A 11 2.59 14.18 5.77
N SER A 12 2.43 15.26 5.01
CA SER A 12 1.16 15.93 4.76
C SER A 12 0.47 15.40 3.50
N PHE A 13 -0.86 15.30 3.54
CA PHE A 13 -1.71 14.82 2.46
C PHE A 13 -3.17 15.27 2.63
N ARG A 14 -3.91 15.37 1.52
CA ARG A 14 -5.37 15.61 1.49
C ARG A 14 -6.15 14.30 1.46
N THR A 15 -5.61 13.30 0.79
CA THR A 15 -6.16 11.95 0.69
C THR A 15 -5.06 10.93 0.93
N ALA A 16 -5.41 9.78 1.52
CA ALA A 16 -4.48 8.68 1.73
C ALA A 16 -5.18 7.34 1.54
N GLY A 17 -4.39 6.33 1.16
CA GLY A 17 -4.84 4.94 1.01
C GLY A 17 -3.73 3.97 1.34
N GLU A 18 -4.11 2.72 1.62
CA GLU A 18 -3.17 1.63 1.88
C GLU A 18 -3.65 0.35 1.19
N ASN A 19 -2.70 -0.36 0.58
CA ASN A 19 -2.82 -1.77 0.27
C ASN A 19 -1.82 -2.56 1.11
N ILE A 20 -2.24 -3.71 1.64
CA ILE A 20 -1.38 -4.63 2.37
C ILE A 20 -1.61 -6.06 1.86
N ALA A 21 -0.56 -6.85 1.74
CA ALA A 21 -0.67 -8.26 1.36
C ALA A 21 0.46 -9.09 1.98
N GLY A 22 0.10 -10.31 2.40
CA GLY A 22 1.05 -11.40 2.58
C GLY A 22 1.18 -12.19 1.27
N ASN A 23 2.39 -12.33 0.73
CA ASN A 23 2.63 -13.13 -0.47
C ASN A 23 4.07 -13.61 -0.56
N ARG A 24 4.31 -14.73 -1.25
CA ARG A 24 5.66 -15.26 -1.47
C ARG A 24 6.49 -14.41 -2.41
N THR A 25 5.86 -13.70 -3.36
CA THR A 25 6.54 -12.85 -4.34
C THR A 25 5.88 -11.48 -4.47
N VAL A 26 6.63 -10.50 -4.97
CA VAL A 26 6.14 -9.14 -5.21
C VAL A 26 5.09 -9.12 -6.32
N GLU A 27 5.34 -9.87 -7.39
CA GLU A 27 4.43 -10.02 -8.53
C GLU A 27 3.12 -10.67 -8.10
N GLY A 28 3.19 -11.67 -7.21
CA GLY A 28 2.03 -12.33 -6.64
C GLY A 28 1.17 -11.38 -5.81
N ALA A 29 1.79 -10.55 -4.97
CA ALA A 29 1.10 -9.52 -4.20
C ALA A 29 0.44 -8.47 -5.09
N PHE A 30 1.16 -7.95 -6.08
CA PHE A 30 0.60 -6.96 -7.01
C PHE A 30 -0.57 -7.52 -7.82
N LYS A 31 -0.45 -8.75 -8.32
CA LYS A 31 -1.56 -9.45 -9.00
C LYS A 31 -2.76 -9.63 -8.07
N ALA A 32 -2.54 -10.00 -6.81
CA ALA A 32 -3.60 -10.14 -5.82
C ALA A 32 -4.32 -8.81 -5.54
N TRP A 33 -3.57 -7.71 -5.40
CA TRP A 33 -4.16 -6.37 -5.27
C TRP A 33 -4.98 -5.98 -6.49
N MET A 34 -4.46 -6.18 -7.70
CA MET A 34 -5.20 -5.86 -8.94
C MET A 34 -6.47 -6.70 -9.11
N ASN A 35 -6.52 -7.92 -8.57
CA ASN A 35 -7.70 -8.79 -8.59
C ASN A 35 -8.72 -8.49 -7.48
N SER A 36 -8.38 -7.64 -6.52
CA SER A 36 -9.26 -7.24 -5.42
C SER A 36 -9.81 -5.85 -5.69
N GLU A 37 -11.13 -5.70 -5.73
CA GLU A 37 -11.77 -4.43 -6.10
C GLU A 37 -11.30 -3.25 -5.22
N GLY A 38 -11.24 -3.44 -3.89
CA GLY A 38 -10.79 -2.39 -2.96
C GLY A 38 -9.33 -1.99 -3.19
N HIS A 39 -8.44 -2.96 -3.31
CA HIS A 39 -7.01 -2.68 -3.52
C HIS A 39 -6.73 -2.08 -4.90
N ARG A 40 -7.41 -2.59 -5.94
CA ARG A 40 -7.35 -2.04 -7.30
C ARG A 40 -7.87 -0.60 -7.35
N LYS A 41 -8.93 -0.28 -6.62
CA LYS A 41 -9.45 1.10 -6.51
C LYS A 41 -8.37 2.04 -5.97
N ASN A 42 -7.58 1.63 -4.97
CA ASN A 42 -6.47 2.45 -4.50
C ASN A 42 -5.39 2.66 -5.57
N ILE A 43 -4.98 1.60 -6.28
CA ILE A 43 -3.94 1.67 -7.33
C ILE A 43 -4.37 2.58 -8.49
N LEU A 44 -5.64 2.56 -8.87
CA LEU A 44 -6.17 3.32 -10.00
C LEU A 44 -6.77 4.68 -9.62
N ASN A 45 -6.67 5.09 -8.35
CA ASN A 45 -7.25 6.35 -7.90
C ASN A 45 -6.38 7.54 -8.34
N GLY A 46 -6.87 8.30 -9.33
CA GLY A 46 -6.19 9.50 -9.84
C GLY A 46 -6.04 10.65 -8.84
N ASN A 47 -6.66 10.58 -7.66
CA ASN A 47 -6.42 11.55 -6.59
C ASN A 47 -5.12 11.29 -5.82
N PHE A 48 -4.47 10.15 -6.00
CA PHE A 48 -3.16 9.85 -5.44
C PHE A 48 -2.06 10.22 -6.43
N ASN A 49 -1.06 10.98 -5.99
CA ASN A 49 0.06 11.43 -6.80
C ASN A 49 1.44 11.04 -6.24
N TYR A 50 1.48 10.38 -5.08
CA TYR A 50 2.69 9.73 -4.56
C TYR A 50 2.35 8.34 -4.01
N THR A 51 3.33 7.44 -4.08
CA THR A 51 3.26 6.13 -3.45
C THR A 51 4.59 5.75 -2.80
N GLY A 52 4.52 5.03 -1.69
CA GLY A 52 5.66 4.41 -1.03
C GLY A 52 5.40 2.92 -0.81
N ILE A 53 6.42 2.09 -0.98
CA ILE A 53 6.32 0.64 -0.84
C ILE A 53 7.31 0.17 0.22
N GLY A 54 6.82 -0.58 1.20
CA GLY A 54 7.62 -1.31 2.18
C GLY A 54 7.44 -2.80 2.01
N ILE A 55 8.53 -3.56 2.07
CA ILE A 55 8.53 -5.02 1.97
C ILE A 55 9.38 -5.58 3.11
N VAL A 56 8.83 -6.53 3.85
CA VAL A 56 9.54 -7.25 4.90
C VAL A 56 9.34 -8.76 4.73
N GLU A 57 10.35 -9.55 5.07
CA GLU A 57 10.23 -11.01 5.07
C GLU A 57 9.27 -11.47 6.19
N SER A 58 8.55 -12.55 5.95
CA SER A 58 7.60 -13.15 6.88
C SER A 58 7.70 -14.67 6.82
N SER A 59 7.93 -15.32 7.96
CA SER A 59 7.96 -16.78 8.05
C SER A 59 6.62 -17.43 7.67
N THR A 60 5.51 -16.73 7.87
CA THR A 60 4.16 -17.22 7.56
C THR A 60 3.80 -17.03 6.09
N TYR A 61 4.09 -15.86 5.51
CA TYR A 61 3.57 -15.48 4.19
C TYR A 61 4.65 -15.46 3.09
N GLY A 62 5.92 -15.65 3.44
CA GLY A 62 7.06 -15.33 2.59
C GLY A 62 7.42 -13.85 2.75
N LYS A 63 6.54 -12.94 2.33
CA LYS A 63 6.72 -11.49 2.48
C LYS A 63 5.43 -10.82 2.92
N ILE A 64 5.58 -9.71 3.63
CA ILE A 64 4.51 -8.74 3.86
C ILE A 64 4.87 -7.49 3.06
N LEU A 65 3.95 -7.06 2.21
CA LEU A 65 4.08 -5.86 1.40
C LEU A 65 3.04 -4.85 1.83
N VAL A 66 3.47 -3.61 1.98
CA VAL A 66 2.61 -2.45 2.25
C VAL A 66 2.86 -1.43 1.16
N GLN A 67 1.79 -0.96 0.52
CA GLN A 67 1.83 0.16 -0.40
C GLN A 67 0.94 1.27 0.14
N GLN A 68 1.55 2.40 0.48
CA GLN A 68 0.83 3.60 0.89
C GLN A 68 0.72 4.56 -0.30
N PHE A 69 -0.41 5.25 -0.36
CA PHE A 69 -0.70 6.26 -1.36
C PHE A 69 -1.05 7.56 -0.67
N ILE A 70 -0.61 8.69 -1.22
CA ILE A 70 -1.07 10.00 -0.80
C ILE A 70 -1.41 10.88 -2.01
N GLY A 71 -2.38 11.76 -1.81
CA GLY A 71 -2.67 12.90 -2.67
C GLY A 71 -2.32 14.21 -1.97
N ARG A 72 -1.48 15.05 -2.58
CA ARG A 72 -1.12 16.39 -2.08
C ARG A 72 -1.82 17.51 -2.83
#